data_AF-A0A9Q3KE97-F1
#
_entry.id   AF-A0A9Q3KE97-F1
#
_cell.length_a   1.000
_cell.length_b   1.000
_cell.length_c   1.000
_cell.angle_alpha   90.00
_cell.angle_beta   90.00
_cell.angle_gamma   90.00
#
_symmetry.space_group_name_H-M   'P 1'
#
loop_
_entity.id
_entity.type
_entity.pdbx_description
1 polymer ?
#
loop_
_entity_poly.entity_id
_entity_poly.type
_entity_poly.pdbx_seq_one_letter_code
_entity_poly.pdbx_strand_id
1 'polypeptide(L)'
;MKALECFDGTQPFRVRSFIQSCQPISHNYPEMFSQDRKKVFYATSFLVCRAAKWIEPYLSNLTNQDSSYLLNSWPLFESQLFTLFGDPNEVRKAEAELDGLRMKEGGNVAL
;
A
#
# COMPACT_ATOMS: atom_id res chain seq x y z
N MET A 1 -5.35 1.73 19.50
CA MET A 1 -4.91 1.21 18.19
C MET A 1 -5.88 1.67 17.13
N LYS A 2 -5.43 2.32 16.06
CA LYS A 2 -6.28 2.52 14.88
C LYS A 2 -6.43 1.17 14.21
N ALA A 3 -7.66 0.67 14.06
CA ALA A 3 -7.91 -0.56 13.32
C ALA A 3 -7.45 -0.35 11.87
N LEU A 4 -6.86 -1.39 11.26
CA LEU A 4 -6.61 -1.37 9.82
C LEU A 4 -7.96 -1.20 9.10
N GLU A 5 -8.02 -0.25 8.17
CA GLU A 5 -9.18 -0.12 7.30
C GLU A 5 -9.12 -1.19 6.21
N CYS A 6 -10.25 -1.83 5.93
CA CYS A 6 -10.34 -2.78 4.83
C CYS A 6 -10.07 -2.09 3.48
N PHE A 7 -9.34 -2.78 2.60
CA PHE A 7 -9.02 -2.28 1.27
C PHE A 7 -9.73 -3.10 0.20
N ASP A 8 -10.59 -2.44 -0.57
CA ASP A 8 -11.47 -3.08 -1.56
C ASP A 8 -10.90 -3.08 -2.99
N GLY A 9 -9.84 -2.31 -3.25
CA GLY A 9 -9.23 -2.14 -4.57
C GLY A 9 -9.97 -1.16 -5.50
N THR A 10 -10.86 -0.30 -5.00
CA THR A 10 -11.64 0.63 -5.85
C THR A 10 -11.04 2.02 -5.95
N GLN A 11 -10.36 2.49 -4.90
CA GLN A 11 -9.82 3.85 -4.81
C GLN A 11 -8.30 3.84 -4.87
N PRO A 12 -7.69 4.27 -5.99
CA PRO A 12 -6.25 4.08 -6.18
C PRO A 12 -5.35 4.79 -5.17
N PHE A 13 -5.76 5.98 -4.75
CA PHE A 13 -5.04 6.76 -3.73
C PHE A 13 -5.07 6.10 -2.33
N ARG A 14 -5.96 5.13 -2.08
CA ARG A 14 -6.02 4.42 -0.79
C ARG A 14 -4.97 3.33 -0.64
N VAL A 15 -4.35 2.85 -1.72
CA VAL A 15 -3.31 1.81 -1.65
C VAL A 15 -2.17 2.25 -0.75
N ARG A 16 -1.72 3.51 -0.90
CA ARG A 16 -0.66 4.09 -0.08
C ARG A 16 -1.05 4.12 1.40
N SER A 17 -2.24 4.62 1.71
CA SER A 17 -2.76 4.67 3.08
C SER A 17 -2.88 3.27 3.71
N PHE A 18 -3.32 2.28 2.93
CA PHE A 18 -3.42 0.89 3.34
C PHE A 18 -2.04 0.30 3.68
N ILE A 19 -1.06 0.42 2.78
CA ILE A 19 0.31 -0.06 3.00
C ILE A 19 0.95 0.63 4.22
N GLN A 20 0.79 1.96 4.34
CA GLN A 20 1.29 2.71 5.49
C GLN A 20 0.66 2.26 6.80
N SER A 21 -0.63 1.89 6.81
CA SER A 21 -1.29 1.36 8.01
C SER A 21 -0.73 0.02 8.48
N CYS A 22 -0.12 -0.77 7.58
CA CYS A 22 0.54 -2.03 7.92
C CYS A 22 1.91 -1.82 8.61
N GLN A 23 2.60 -0.70 8.35
CA GLN A 23 3.98 -0.46 8.81
C GLN A 23 4.11 -0.36 10.34
N PRO A 24 3.27 0.42 11.07
CA PRO A 24 3.34 0.52 12.53
C PRO A 24 3.20 -0.84 13.22
N ILE A 25 2.40 -1.76 12.67
CA ILE A 25 2.15 -3.06 13.30
C ILE A 25 3.38 -3.96 13.17
N SER A 26 4.04 -3.95 12.01
CA SER A 26 5.33 -4.64 11.87
C SER A 26 6.42 -4.06 12.77
N HIS A 27 6.40 -2.74 13.01
CA HIS A 27 7.40 -2.09 13.87
C HIS A 27 7.17 -2.35 15.37
N ASN A 28 5.90 -2.34 15.82
CA ASN A 28 5.57 -2.54 17.24
C ASN A 28 5.63 -4.03 17.66
N TYR A 29 5.56 -4.96 16.72
CA TYR A 29 5.57 -6.41 17.00
C TYR A 29 6.61 -7.16 16.15
N PRO A 30 7.92 -6.83 16.29
CA PRO A 30 8.97 -7.37 15.43
C PRO A 30 9.08 -8.91 15.51
N GLU A 31 8.78 -9.52 16.67
CA GLU A 31 8.78 -10.98 16.80
C GLU A 31 7.67 -11.65 15.98
N MET A 32 6.47 -11.03 15.97
CA MET A 32 5.31 -11.52 15.22
C MET A 32 5.51 -11.32 13.71
N PHE A 33 6.21 -10.27 13.29
CA PHE A 33 6.44 -9.92 11.88
C PHE A 33 7.88 -10.14 11.41
N SER A 34 8.60 -11.04 12.08
CA SER A 34 9.98 -11.44 11.76
C SER A 34 10.15 -12.05 10.37
N GLN A 35 9.05 -12.43 9.71
CA GLN A 35 9.03 -12.96 8.36
C GLN A 35 8.05 -12.16 7.52
N ASP A 36 8.48 -11.75 6.33
CA ASP A 36 7.66 -11.05 5.32
C ASP A 36 6.33 -11.76 5.08
N ARG A 37 6.37 -13.08 5.04
CA ARG A 37 5.18 -13.92 4.91
C ARG A 37 4.08 -13.54 5.91
N LYS A 38 4.42 -13.44 7.20
CA LYS A 38 3.43 -13.10 8.25
C LYS A 38 2.86 -11.69 8.05
N LYS A 39 3.69 -10.76 7.57
CA LYS A 39 3.27 -9.39 7.23
C LYS A 39 2.30 -9.38 6.05
N VAL A 40 2.60 -10.16 5.00
CA VAL A 40 1.72 -10.32 3.85
C VAL A 40 0.38 -10.91 4.30
N PHE A 41 0.36 -12.06 5.00
CA PHE A 41 -0.89 -12.67 5.49
C PHE A 41 -1.75 -11.73 6.33
N TYR A 42 -1.12 -10.96 7.21
CA TYR A 42 -1.81 -9.96 7.99
C TYR A 42 -2.49 -8.92 7.09
N ALA A 43 -1.76 -8.31 6.14
CA ALA A 43 -2.34 -7.38 5.18
C ALA A 43 -3.45 -8.04 4.35
N THR A 44 -3.29 -9.30 3.94
CA THR A 44 -4.29 -10.03 3.16
C THR A 44 -5.63 -10.16 3.88
N SER A 45 -5.63 -10.28 5.21
CA SER A 45 -6.87 -10.38 6.00
C SER A 45 -7.76 -9.12 5.96
N PHE A 46 -7.20 -7.99 5.52
CA PHE A 46 -7.93 -6.73 5.34
C PHE A 46 -8.27 -6.44 3.88
N LEU A 47 -7.90 -7.32 2.94
CA LEU A 47 -8.33 -7.20 1.56
C LEU A 47 -9.77 -7.68 1.45
N VAL A 48 -10.61 -6.89 0.77
CA VAL A 48 -12.02 -7.21 0.54
C VAL A 48 -12.36 -7.03 -0.95
N CYS A 49 -13.55 -7.51 -1.35
CA CYS A 49 -14.10 -7.30 -2.69
C CYS A 49 -13.11 -7.63 -3.82
N ARG A 50 -12.73 -6.63 -4.63
CA ARG A 50 -11.87 -6.81 -5.80
C ARG A 50 -10.44 -7.19 -5.39
N ALA A 51 -9.92 -6.60 -4.32
CA ALA A 51 -8.59 -6.92 -3.81
C ALA A 51 -8.52 -8.35 -3.26
N ALA A 52 -9.58 -8.83 -2.58
CA ALA A 52 -9.66 -10.21 -2.11
C ALA A 52 -9.69 -11.22 -3.28
N LYS A 53 -10.45 -10.93 -4.33
CA LYS A 53 -10.49 -11.80 -5.53
C LYS A 53 -9.13 -11.90 -6.24
N TRP A 54 -8.36 -10.80 -6.24
CA TRP A 54 -7.04 -10.80 -6.85
C TRP A 54 -6.05 -11.72 -6.13
N ILE A 55 -6.10 -11.76 -4.80
CA ILE A 55 -5.12 -12.52 -4.01
C ILE A 55 -5.49 -14.01 -3.84
N GLU A 56 -6.75 -14.38 -4.08
CA GLU A 56 -7.29 -15.73 -3.92
C GLU A 56 -6.46 -16.85 -4.61
N PRO A 57 -5.95 -16.69 -5.85
CA PRO A 57 -5.14 -17.72 -6.49
C PRO A 57 -3.84 -18.00 -5.73
N TYR A 58 -3.28 -16.99 -5.05
CA TYR A 58 -2.07 -17.15 -4.25
C TYR A 58 -2.38 -17.82 -2.91
N LEU A 59 -3.56 -17.55 -2.33
CA LEU A 59 -4.01 -18.22 -1.12
C LEU A 59 -4.30 -19.71 -1.34
N SER A 60 -4.48 -20.14 -2.58
CA SER A 60 -4.72 -21.55 -2.92
C SER A 60 -3.47 -22.44 -2.79
N ASN A 61 -2.26 -21.86 -2.68
CA ASN A 61 -1.00 -22.61 -2.54
C ASN A 61 -0.15 -22.07 -1.38
N LEU A 62 -0.67 -22.23 -0.15
CA LEU A 62 0.00 -21.79 1.08
C LEU A 62 1.28 -22.58 1.41
N THR A 63 1.47 -23.77 0.85
CA THR A 63 2.66 -24.58 1.10
C THR A 63 3.86 -24.14 0.26
N ASN A 64 3.67 -23.21 -0.68
CA ASN A 64 4.76 -22.68 -1.49
C ASN A 64 5.78 -21.93 -0.61
N GLN A 65 7.04 -22.39 -0.68
CA GLN A 65 8.18 -21.87 0.08
C GLN A 65 9.09 -20.99 -0.77
N ASP A 66 8.79 -20.81 -2.05
CA ASP A 66 9.60 -20.00 -2.95
C ASP A 66 9.62 -18.53 -2.48
N SER A 67 10.82 -17.97 -2.35
CA SER A 67 11.02 -16.56 -1.98
C SER A 67 10.45 -15.57 -3.00
N SER A 68 10.31 -15.98 -4.26
CA SER A 68 9.66 -15.22 -5.33
C SER A 68 8.13 -15.34 -5.32
N TYR A 69 7.57 -16.16 -4.43
CA TYR A 69 6.13 -16.28 -4.29
C TYR A 69 5.55 -15.04 -3.61
N LEU A 70 4.46 -14.50 -4.16
CA LEU A 70 3.84 -13.26 -3.70
C LEU A 70 3.58 -13.23 -2.18
N LEU A 71 3.12 -14.34 -1.61
CA LEU A 71 2.80 -14.43 -0.19
C LEU A 71 4.02 -14.48 0.73
N ASN A 72 5.23 -14.69 0.18
CA ASN A 72 6.45 -14.85 0.95
C ASN A 72 7.35 -13.60 0.94
N SER A 73 7.00 -12.58 0.15
CA SER A 73 7.82 -11.37 -0.04
C SER A 73 6.97 -10.11 0.09
N TRP A 74 7.26 -9.31 1.12
CA TRP A 74 6.56 -8.04 1.34
C TRP A 74 6.82 -7.04 0.20
N PRO A 75 8.07 -6.85 -0.28
CA PRO A 75 8.34 -5.94 -1.40
C PRO A 75 7.59 -6.33 -2.67
N LEU A 76 7.47 -7.63 -2.95
CA LEU A 76 6.74 -8.13 -4.12
C LEU A 76 5.24 -7.88 -3.99
N PHE A 77 4.67 -8.18 -2.81
CA PHE A 77 3.28 -7.90 -2.50
C PHE A 77 2.95 -6.41 -2.67
N GLU A 78 3.75 -5.54 -2.07
CA GLU A 78 3.60 -4.08 -2.14
C GLU A 78 3.66 -3.59 -3.59
N SER A 79 4.67 -4.01 -4.35
CA SER A 79 4.84 -3.65 -5.76
C SER A 79 3.65 -4.07 -6.63
N GLN A 80 3.16 -5.30 -6.47
CA GLN A 80 2.00 -5.78 -7.22
C GLN A 80 0.72 -5.05 -6.83
N LEU A 81 0.54 -4.76 -5.54
CA LEU A 81 -0.62 -4.01 -5.06
C LEU A 81 -0.67 -2.60 -5.67
N PHE A 82 0.47 -1.89 -5.70
CA PHE A 82 0.57 -0.59 -6.38
C PHE A 82 0.40 -0.69 -7.90
N THR A 83 0.93 -1.74 -8.53
CA THR A 83 0.80 -1.92 -9.98
C THR A 83 -0.67 -2.13 -10.40
N LEU A 84 -1.44 -2.87 -9.60
CA LEU A 84 -2.80 -3.25 -9.95
C LEU A 84 -3.86 -2.26 -9.47
N PHE A 85 -3.60 -1.62 -8.33
CA PHE A 85 -4.59 -0.76 -7.68
C PHE A 85 -4.11 0.68 -7.50
N GLY A 86 -2.83 1.00 -7.68
CA GLY A 86 -2.31 2.36 -7.54
C GLY A 86 -2.73 3.29 -8.68
N ASP A 87 -2.58 4.60 -8.47
CA ASP A 87 -2.80 5.59 -9.53
C ASP A 87 -1.55 5.66 -10.41
N PRO A 88 -1.62 5.31 -11.72
CA PRO A 88 -0.45 5.38 -12.61
C PRO A 88 0.12 6.81 -12.73
N ASN A 89 -0.69 7.82 -12.43
CA ASN A 89 -0.33 9.23 -12.52
C ASN A 89 -0.05 9.85 -11.15
N GLU A 90 0.08 9.06 -10.07
CA GLU A 90 0.27 9.59 -8.71
C GLU A 90 1.45 10.56 -8.64
N VAL A 91 2.58 10.20 -9.27
CA VAL A 91 3.78 11.03 -9.32
C VAL A 91 3.52 12.34 -10.07
N ARG A 92 2.90 12.26 -11.26
CA ARG A 92 2.61 13.45 -12.08
C ARG A 92 1.62 14.39 -11.39
N LYS A 93 0.65 13.85 -10.65
CA LYS A 93 -0.29 14.64 -9.85
C LYS A 93 0.42 15.32 -8.68
N ALA A 94 1.29 14.61 -7.97
CA ALA A 94 2.07 15.20 -6.88
C ALA A 94 2.99 16.32 -7.39
N GLU A 95 3.64 16.14 -8.54
CA GLU A 95 4.44 17.19 -9.19
C GLU A 95 3.58 18.40 -9.60
N ALA A 96 2.44 18.17 -10.23
CA ALA A 96 1.52 19.24 -10.62
C ALA A 96 0.93 20.00 -9.41
N GLU A 97 0.66 19.30 -8.30
CA GLU A 97 0.24 19.93 -7.04
C GLU A 97 1.35 20.80 -6.43
N LEU A 98 2.60 20.33 -6.46
CA LEU A 98 3.75 21.12 -6.00
C LEU A 98 3.96 22.37 -6.87
N ASP A 99 3.85 22.25 -8.19
CA ASP A 99 3.93 23.39 -9.10
C ASP A 99 2.75 24.36 -8.96
N GLY A 100 1.55 23.85 -8.68
CA GLY A 100 0.37 24.66 -8.38
C GLY A 100 0.41 25.35 -7.01
N LEU A 101 1.11 24.75 -6.03
CA LEU A 101 1.36 25.32 -4.70
C LEU A 101 2.46 26.37 -4.69
N ARG A 102 3.26 26.50 -5.76
CA ARG A 102 4.20 27.62 -5.93
C ARG A 102 3.38 28.89 -6.18
N MET A 103 2.92 29.49 -5.08
CA MET A 103 2.18 30.75 -5.01
C MET A 103 2.81 31.79 -5.94
N LYS A 104 1.95 32.51 -6.69
CA LYS A 104 2.29 33.81 -7.27
C LYS A 104 2.90 34.69 -6.17
N GLU A 105 4.21 34.90 -6.22
CA GLU A 105 4.84 36.06 -5.57
C GLU A 105 4.27 37.32 -6.25
N GLY A 106 3.17 37.81 -5.69
CA GLY A 106 2.46 39.00 -6.15
C GLY A 106 1.77 39.73 -5.00
N GLY A 107 2.16 39.46 -3.76
CA GLY A 107 1.78 40.27 -2.62
C GLY A 107 2.58 41.57 -2.67
N ASN A 108 1.93 42.65 -3.12
CA ASN A 108 2.46 44.01 -3.14
C ASN A 108 3.32 44.31 -1.90
N VAL A 109 4.60 44.58 -2.13
CA VAL A 109 5.40 45.41 -1.23
C VAL A 109 4.89 46.85 -1.37
N ALA A 110 3.96 47.23 -0.49
CA ALA A 110 3.65 48.63 -0.27
C ALA A 110 4.71 49.20 0.69
N LEU A 111 5.37 50.26 0.20
CA LEU A 111 6.45 51.05 0.81
C LEU A 111 6.07 51.64 2.18
#